data_AF-A0A3D1E9V9-F1
#
_entry.id   AF-A0A3D1E9V9-F1
#
_cell.length_a   1.000
_cell.length_b   1.000
_cell.length_c   1.000
_cell.angle_alpha   90.00
_cell.angle_beta   90.00
_cell.angle_gamma   90.00
#
_symmetry.space_group_name_H-M   'P 1'
#
loop_
_entity.id
_entity.type
_entity.pdbx_description
1 polymer ?
#
loop_
_entity_poly.entity_id
_entity_poly.type
_entity_poly.pdbx_seq_one_letter_code
_entity_poly.pdbx_strand_id
1 'polypeptide(L)'
;MNQIKRLFIGTALLSLVIACQKKEVEPVYEEDPLAQHLPLNYDFLIQVNHPESLQELLTQLATTIPEKRQAELWGQWQLLLKSNLPAHSWIGFSDIGKDQLDFILISQTPLAHSMSPGESLNYQDVVISSWEGLEYPYFSATWSGVSLMSSSKLMIENAIRQKKVVRNIDQNLWVDILENQNRLV
;
A
#
# COMPACT_ATOMS: atom_id res chain seq x y z
N MET A 1 5.47 -15.59 -58.09
CA MET A 1 4.64 -16.56 -57.37
C MET A 1 5.27 -16.80 -56.00
N ASN A 2 4.55 -16.39 -54.94
CA ASN A 2 4.56 -16.83 -53.53
C ASN A 2 5.91 -17.15 -52.83
N GLN A 3 6.32 -16.38 -51.80
CA GLN A 3 5.91 -16.47 -50.38
C GLN A 3 6.35 -17.79 -49.71
N ILE A 4 7.25 -17.66 -48.72
CA ILE A 4 7.44 -18.38 -47.43
C ILE A 4 8.89 -18.04 -47.00
N LYS A 5 9.18 -16.94 -46.28
CA LYS A 5 9.07 -16.73 -44.82
C LYS A 5 9.63 -17.89 -43.95
N ARG A 6 10.67 -17.55 -43.18
CA ARG A 6 10.93 -17.92 -41.78
C ARG A 6 10.97 -19.43 -41.45
N LEU A 7 12.17 -19.96 -41.17
CA LEU A 7 12.43 -20.82 -40.00
C LEU A 7 13.94 -21.11 -39.94
N PHE A 8 14.43 -21.47 -38.75
CA PHE A 8 15.83 -21.77 -38.41
C PHE A 8 16.72 -20.59 -37.95
N ILE A 9 16.16 -19.74 -37.09
CA ILE A 9 16.91 -19.20 -35.94
C ILE A 9 16.22 -19.80 -34.72
N GLY A 10 16.59 -21.03 -34.36
CA GLY A 10 15.82 -21.78 -33.38
C GLY A 10 16.51 -23.05 -32.94
N THR A 11 17.77 -22.96 -32.49
CA THR A 11 18.47 -24.01 -31.71
C THR A 11 19.81 -23.50 -31.17
N ALA A 12 19.87 -22.29 -30.62
CA ALA A 12 21.09 -21.79 -29.94
C ALA A 12 20.80 -20.94 -28.69
N LEU A 13 19.58 -21.04 -28.13
CA LEU A 13 19.14 -20.23 -26.98
C LEU A 13 18.47 -21.08 -25.88
N LEU A 14 18.83 -22.36 -25.79
CA LEU A 14 18.22 -23.30 -24.84
C LEU A 14 19.22 -24.09 -23.97
N SER A 15 20.40 -23.53 -23.70
CA SER A 15 21.40 -24.19 -22.83
C SER A 15 22.23 -23.24 -21.97
N LEU A 16 21.67 -22.07 -21.61
CA LEU A 16 22.24 -21.16 -20.60
C LEU A 16 21.18 -20.78 -19.55
N VAL A 17 20.35 -21.76 -19.20
CA VAL A 17 19.64 -21.82 -17.93
C VAL A 17 20.26 -23.03 -17.21
N ILE A 18 20.48 -22.94 -15.90
CA ILE A 18 21.18 -23.93 -15.04
C ILE A 18 22.69 -23.64 -14.86
N ALA A 19 23.03 -22.45 -14.33
CA ALA A 19 24.22 -22.27 -13.49
C ALA A 19 24.18 -20.94 -12.72
N CYS A 20 23.06 -20.67 -12.05
CA CYS A 20 23.04 -19.76 -10.90
C CYS A 20 22.11 -20.40 -9.88
N GLN A 21 22.64 -21.40 -9.17
CA GLN A 21 22.07 -21.85 -7.91
C GLN A 21 22.14 -20.65 -6.95
N LYS A 22 21.12 -19.79 -6.98
CA LYS A 22 20.78 -19.01 -5.80
C LYS A 22 20.50 -20.05 -4.73
N LYS A 23 21.31 -20.02 -3.67
CA LYS A 23 20.95 -20.60 -2.37
C LYS A 23 19.47 -20.25 -2.15
N GLU A 24 18.61 -21.26 -2.12
CA GLU A 24 17.27 -21.11 -1.59
C GLU A 24 17.46 -20.72 -0.13
N VAL A 25 17.49 -19.42 0.12
CA VAL A 25 17.21 -18.87 1.43
C VAL A 25 15.74 -19.20 1.60
N GLU A 26 15.44 -20.24 2.38
CA GLU A 26 14.07 -20.47 2.84
C GLU A 26 13.59 -19.13 3.42
N PRO A 27 12.50 -18.54 2.89
CA PRO A 27 11.99 -17.31 3.43
C PRO A 27 11.56 -17.59 4.88
N VAL A 28 12.25 -16.96 5.82
CA VAL A 28 11.82 -16.91 7.21
C VAL A 28 10.58 -16.03 7.22
N TYR A 29 9.40 -16.66 7.21
CA TYR A 29 8.11 -15.99 7.32
C TYR A 29 7.94 -15.49 8.75
N GLU A 30 8.43 -14.29 9.05
CA GLU A 30 7.91 -13.55 10.19
C GLU A 30 6.53 -13.03 9.79
N GLU A 31 5.48 -13.54 10.44
CA GLU A 31 4.15 -12.97 10.36
C GLU A 31 4.24 -11.50 10.78
N ASP A 32 4.13 -10.56 9.83
CA ASP A 32 4.06 -9.15 10.19
C ASP A 32 2.77 -8.92 10.98
N PRO A 33 2.85 -8.55 12.27
CA PRO A 33 1.68 -8.41 13.12
C PRO A 33 0.77 -7.26 12.69
N LEU A 34 1.22 -6.34 11.84
CA LEU A 34 0.36 -5.31 11.26
C LEU A 34 -0.42 -5.81 10.05
N ALA A 35 0.12 -6.80 9.32
CA ALA A 35 -0.52 -7.34 8.13
C ALA A 35 -1.94 -7.84 8.41
N GLN A 36 -2.19 -8.44 9.57
CA GLN A 36 -3.51 -8.95 9.96
C GLN A 36 -4.63 -7.87 10.01
N HIS A 37 -4.26 -6.58 10.04
CA HIS A 37 -5.20 -5.45 10.13
C HIS A 37 -5.54 -4.80 8.79
N LEU A 38 -4.83 -5.17 7.73
CA LEU A 38 -5.15 -4.77 6.35
C LEU A 38 -6.57 -5.27 6.00
N PRO A 39 -7.40 -4.55 5.22
CA PRO A 39 -8.55 -5.08 4.47
C PRO A 39 -8.27 -6.26 3.53
N LEU A 40 -9.25 -7.13 3.26
CA LEU A 40 -9.05 -8.38 2.48
C LEU A 40 -8.76 -8.16 1.00
N ASN A 41 -9.26 -7.06 0.42
CA ASN A 41 -9.12 -6.76 -0.99
C ASN A 41 -8.40 -5.42 -1.12
N TYR A 42 -7.14 -5.48 -1.52
CA TYR A 42 -6.39 -4.33 -2.00
C TYR A 42 -5.89 -4.63 -3.39
N ASP A 43 -5.76 -3.58 -4.19
CA ASP A 43 -5.14 -3.68 -5.50
C ASP A 43 -3.62 -3.75 -5.36
N PHE A 44 -3.05 -3.08 -4.35
CA PHE A 44 -1.64 -3.23 -3.98
C PHE A 44 -1.35 -2.80 -2.54
N LEU A 45 -0.25 -3.32 -1.99
CA LEU A 45 0.23 -3.06 -0.64
C LEU A 45 1.67 -2.55 -0.67
N ILE A 46 1.96 -1.60 0.20
CA ILE A 46 3.30 -1.01 0.35
C ILE A 46 3.72 -1.16 1.80
N GLN A 47 4.88 -1.76 2.04
CA GLN A 47 5.53 -1.69 3.34
C GLN A 47 6.52 -0.52 3.31
N VAL A 48 6.33 0.45 4.20
CA VAL A 48 7.20 1.62 4.29
C VAL A 48 8.35 1.32 5.22
N ASN A 49 9.48 0.87 4.66
CA ASN A 49 10.71 0.65 5.42
C ASN A 49 11.59 1.90 5.48
N HIS A 50 11.45 2.79 4.49
CA HIS A 50 12.20 4.03 4.33
C HIS A 50 11.24 5.22 4.12
N PRO A 51 10.67 5.80 5.19
CA PRO A 51 9.65 6.87 5.09
C PRO A 51 10.05 8.06 4.21
N GLU A 52 11.34 8.40 4.17
CA GLU A 52 11.94 9.45 3.33
C GLU A 52 11.70 9.25 1.82
N SER A 53 11.52 8.02 1.39
CA SER A 53 11.32 7.65 -0.03
C SER A 53 9.84 7.60 -0.45
N LEU A 54 8.91 7.74 0.50
CA LEU A 54 7.47 7.66 0.26
C LEU A 54 6.98 8.69 -0.75
N GLN A 55 7.52 9.91 -0.73
CA GLN A 55 7.13 10.96 -1.66
C GLN A 55 7.45 10.61 -3.11
N GLU A 56 8.63 10.03 -3.36
CA GLU A 56 9.01 9.61 -4.71
C GLU A 56 8.09 8.50 -5.20
N LEU A 57 7.82 7.49 -4.37
CA LEU A 57 6.94 6.38 -4.71
C LEU A 57 5.51 6.84 -5.02
N LEU A 58 4.93 7.70 -4.17
CA LEU A 58 3.63 8.28 -4.42
C LEU A 58 3.64 9.10 -5.72
N THR A 59 4.71 9.82 -6.02
CA THR A 59 4.84 10.54 -7.29
C THR A 59 4.82 9.57 -8.48
N GLN A 60 5.54 8.44 -8.39
CA GLN A 60 5.54 7.40 -9.43
C GLN A 60 4.14 6.77 -9.58
N LEU A 61 3.46 6.45 -8.48
CA LEU A 61 2.09 5.92 -8.49
C LEU A 61 1.10 6.91 -9.12
N ALA A 62 1.26 8.21 -8.87
CA ALA A 62 0.40 9.22 -9.50
C ALA A 62 0.49 9.17 -11.04
N THR A 63 1.66 8.82 -11.60
CA THR A 63 1.84 8.73 -13.06
C THR A 63 1.11 7.55 -13.70
N THR A 64 0.74 6.52 -12.94
CA THR A 64 -0.04 5.38 -13.46
C THR A 64 -1.54 5.69 -13.51
N ILE A 65 -1.96 6.85 -13.03
CA ILE A 65 -3.35 7.26 -12.90
C ILE A 65 -3.67 8.39 -13.91
N PRO A 66 -4.87 8.44 -14.52
CA PRO A 66 -5.23 9.48 -15.48
C PRO A 66 -5.03 10.91 -14.93
N GLU A 67 -4.40 11.78 -15.73
CA GLU A 67 -4.01 13.16 -15.36
C GLU A 67 -5.13 13.97 -14.70
N LYS A 68 -6.36 13.86 -15.23
CA LYS A 68 -7.57 14.52 -14.70
C LYS A 68 -7.87 14.21 -13.21
N ARG A 69 -7.29 13.14 -12.66
CA ARG A 69 -7.48 12.68 -11.27
C ARG A 69 -6.25 12.83 -10.38
N GLN A 70 -5.08 13.11 -10.96
CA GLN A 70 -3.85 13.20 -10.20
C GLN A 70 -3.93 14.27 -9.11
N ALA A 71 -4.58 15.41 -9.38
CA ALA A 71 -4.76 16.48 -8.40
C ALA A 71 -5.60 16.05 -7.18
N GLU A 72 -6.72 15.36 -7.40
CA GLU A 72 -7.61 14.83 -6.35
C GLU A 72 -6.86 13.81 -5.48
N LEU A 73 -6.15 12.87 -6.11
CA LEU A 73 -5.33 11.88 -5.42
C LEU A 73 -4.17 12.50 -4.67
N TRP A 74 -3.53 13.52 -5.23
CA TRP A 74 -2.47 14.22 -4.53
C TRP A 74 -3.00 14.94 -3.30
N GLY A 75 -4.20 15.51 -3.39
CA GLY A 75 -4.94 16.05 -2.25
C GLY A 75 -5.17 15.01 -1.15
N GLN A 76 -5.49 13.76 -1.52
CA GLN A 76 -5.65 12.63 -0.60
C GLN A 76 -4.33 12.09 -0.04
N TRP A 77 -3.26 12.09 -0.82
CA TRP A 77 -1.96 11.57 -0.39
C TRP A 77 -1.13 12.59 0.38
N GLN A 78 -1.52 13.87 0.37
CA GLN A 78 -0.92 14.87 1.25
C GLN A 78 -0.94 14.44 2.72
N LEU A 79 -1.94 13.67 3.15
CA LEU A 79 -1.97 13.17 4.52
C LEU A 79 -0.85 12.18 4.79
N LEU A 80 -0.60 11.23 3.89
CA LEU A 80 0.51 10.27 4.01
C LEU A 80 1.84 11.02 4.18
N LEU A 81 2.04 12.07 3.39
CA LEU A 81 3.25 12.91 3.43
C LEU A 81 3.36 13.81 4.66
N LYS A 82 2.22 14.20 5.27
CA LYS A 82 2.18 15.03 6.49
C LYS A 82 2.19 14.19 7.77
N SER A 83 1.93 12.89 7.67
CA SER A 83 1.95 11.98 8.80
C SER A 83 3.39 11.65 9.18
N ASN A 84 3.70 11.64 10.48
CA ASN A 84 4.99 11.16 10.98
C ASN A 84 5.01 9.63 10.91
N LEU A 85 5.27 9.09 9.71
CA LEU A 85 5.09 7.69 9.37
C LEU A 85 6.32 6.87 9.78
N PRO A 86 6.20 5.89 10.69
CA PRO A 86 7.33 5.06 11.10
C PRO A 86 7.73 4.06 10.02
N ALA A 87 8.98 3.62 10.09
CA ALA A 87 9.40 2.41 9.39
C ALA A 87 8.54 1.19 9.81
N HIS A 88 8.41 0.24 8.89
CA HIS A 88 7.56 -0.97 9.00
C HIS A 88 6.06 -0.69 9.08
N SER A 89 5.61 0.51 8.71
CA SER A 89 4.19 0.78 8.52
C SER A 89 3.71 0.19 7.20
N TRP A 90 2.41 -0.15 7.13
CA TRP A 90 1.78 -0.60 5.90
C TRP A 90 0.84 0.45 5.34
N ILE A 91 0.86 0.63 4.02
CA ILE A 91 -0.15 1.37 3.29
C ILE A 91 -0.81 0.41 2.32
N GLY A 92 -2.13 0.26 2.43
CA GLY A 92 -2.92 -0.49 1.47
C GLY A 92 -3.77 0.45 0.62
N PHE A 93 -3.80 0.20 -0.69
CA PHE A 93 -4.56 0.98 -1.66
C PHE A 93 -5.65 0.13 -2.31
N SER A 94 -6.86 0.67 -2.40
CA SER A 94 -8.01 0.00 -3.01
C SER A 94 -8.71 0.92 -4.01
N ASP A 95 -8.81 0.47 -5.25
CA ASP A 95 -9.65 1.03 -6.29
C ASP A 95 -11.11 0.73 -5.94
N ILE A 96 -11.84 1.79 -5.63
CA ILE A 96 -13.26 1.71 -5.29
C ILE A 96 -14.16 1.96 -6.51
N GLY A 97 -13.56 1.97 -7.71
CA GLY A 97 -14.19 2.32 -8.97
C GLY A 97 -14.26 3.84 -9.18
N LYS A 98 -14.59 4.25 -10.41
CA LYS A 98 -14.71 5.66 -10.85
C LYS A 98 -13.40 6.48 -10.79
N ASP A 99 -12.26 5.80 -10.97
CA ASP A 99 -10.92 6.40 -10.97
C ASP A 99 -10.49 6.97 -9.59
N GLN A 100 -10.98 6.40 -8.48
CA GLN A 100 -10.62 6.80 -7.11
C GLN A 100 -9.86 5.68 -6.40
N LEU A 101 -8.73 6.03 -5.78
CA LEU A 101 -7.87 5.10 -5.07
C LEU A 101 -7.82 5.47 -3.59
N ASP A 102 -8.63 4.77 -2.81
CA ASP A 102 -8.68 4.93 -1.37
C ASP A 102 -7.46 4.28 -0.71
N PHE A 103 -6.97 4.86 0.39
CA PHE A 103 -5.85 4.29 1.13
C PHE A 103 -6.17 4.10 2.60
N ILE A 104 -5.43 3.18 3.22
CA ILE A 104 -5.37 3.03 4.67
C ILE A 104 -3.92 2.76 5.07
N LEU A 105 -3.45 3.56 6.01
CA LEU A 105 -2.17 3.44 6.68
C LEU A 105 -2.38 2.73 8.02
N ILE A 106 -1.52 1.76 8.29
CA ILE A 106 -1.49 0.94 9.48
C ILE A 106 -0.10 1.05 10.11
N SER A 107 -0.05 1.40 11.39
CA SER A 107 1.21 1.55 12.14
C SER A 107 1.06 1.05 13.58
N GLN A 108 2.15 0.57 14.18
CA GLN A 108 2.20 0.24 15.62
C GLN A 108 2.41 1.49 16.50
N THR A 109 2.85 2.61 15.93
CA THR A 109 2.96 3.85 16.68
C THR A 109 1.78 4.76 16.36
N PRO A 110 1.38 5.63 17.31
CA PRO A 110 0.42 6.67 17.03
C PRO A 110 0.86 7.53 15.84
N LEU A 111 -0.03 7.69 14.87
CA LEU A 111 0.20 8.57 13.72
C LEU A 111 -0.04 10.01 14.16
N ALA A 112 1.03 10.81 14.21
CA ALA A 112 0.92 12.23 14.50
C ALA A 112 0.60 13.01 13.23
N HIS A 113 -0.35 13.95 13.32
CA HIS A 113 -0.67 14.91 12.27
C HIS A 113 -1.11 16.24 12.89
N SER A 114 -0.91 17.34 12.16
CA SER A 114 -1.21 18.71 12.62
C SER A 114 -2.65 19.17 12.36
N MET A 115 -3.55 18.24 12.07
CA MET A 115 -4.96 18.51 11.73
C MET A 115 -5.86 18.70 12.95
N SER A 116 -6.96 19.41 12.75
CA SER A 116 -7.99 19.62 13.77
C SER A 116 -8.93 18.41 13.84
N PRO A 117 -9.29 17.92 15.03
CA PRO A 117 -10.26 16.83 15.16
C PRO A 117 -11.64 17.30 14.71
N GLY A 118 -12.30 16.48 13.90
CA GLY A 118 -13.70 16.63 13.52
C GLY A 118 -14.61 15.79 14.40
N GLU A 119 -15.63 15.19 13.79
CA GLU A 119 -16.60 14.32 14.46
C GLU A 119 -15.95 12.99 14.89
N SER A 120 -16.47 12.41 15.98
CA SER A 120 -16.07 11.08 16.44
C SER A 120 -17.29 10.19 16.57
N LEU A 121 -17.12 8.92 16.24
CA LEU A 121 -18.16 7.90 16.35
C LEU A 121 -17.59 6.61 16.93
N ASN A 122 -18.41 5.89 17.67
CA ASN A 122 -18.05 4.58 18.22
C ASN A 122 -18.46 3.48 17.22
N TYR A 123 -17.52 2.60 16.88
CA TYR A 123 -17.73 1.42 16.04
C TYR A 123 -17.06 0.21 16.67
N GLN A 124 -17.84 -0.79 17.12
CA GLN A 124 -17.32 -2.02 17.76
C GLN A 124 -16.28 -1.75 18.86
N ASP A 125 -16.62 -0.86 19.79
CA ASP A 125 -15.77 -0.40 20.91
C ASP A 125 -14.48 0.31 20.51
N VAL A 126 -14.38 0.76 19.25
CA VAL A 126 -13.29 1.59 18.74
C VAL A 126 -13.83 2.96 18.37
N VAL A 127 -13.17 4.02 18.82
CA VAL A 127 -13.49 5.40 18.41
C VAL A 127 -12.85 5.64 17.04
N ILE A 128 -13.67 5.99 16.06
CA ILE A 128 -13.24 6.50 14.76
C ILE A 128 -13.42 8.02 14.80
N SER A 129 -12.33 8.77 14.59
CA SER A 129 -12.33 10.23 14.53
C SER A 129 -12.13 10.68 13.09
N SER A 130 -12.91 11.67 12.64
CA SER A 130 -12.60 12.40 11.41
C SER A 130 -11.66 13.57 11.70
N TRP A 131 -10.99 14.06 10.66
CA TRP A 131 -10.05 15.17 10.75
C TRP A 131 -10.34 16.21 9.68
N GLU A 132 -10.21 17.47 10.09
CA GLU A 132 -10.41 18.66 9.27
C GLU A 132 -9.09 19.41 9.08
N GLY A 133 -8.96 20.12 7.95
CA GLY A 133 -7.75 20.90 7.63
C GLY A 133 -7.07 20.53 6.31
N LEU A 134 -7.68 19.63 5.54
CA LEU A 134 -7.32 19.30 4.16
C LEU A 134 -8.56 19.41 3.26
N GLU A 135 -8.36 19.40 1.94
CA GLU A 135 -9.44 19.47 0.94
C GLU A 135 -10.43 18.29 1.06
N TYR A 136 -9.94 17.15 1.52
CA TYR A 136 -10.72 15.92 1.71
C TYR A 136 -10.71 15.51 3.19
N PRO A 137 -11.82 14.95 3.71
CA PRO A 137 -11.87 14.44 5.07
C PRO A 137 -11.02 13.18 5.19
N TYR A 138 -10.48 12.96 6.37
CA TYR A 138 -9.76 11.74 6.71
C TYR A 138 -10.26 11.16 8.01
N PHE A 139 -9.98 9.90 8.22
CA PHE A 139 -10.42 9.15 9.38
C PHE A 139 -9.23 8.51 10.07
N SER A 140 -9.29 8.39 11.38
CA SER A 140 -8.33 7.62 12.17
C SER A 140 -9.03 6.78 13.22
N ALA A 141 -8.37 5.70 13.62
CA ALA A 141 -8.78 4.90 14.76
C ALA A 141 -7.54 4.31 15.43
N THR A 142 -7.62 4.05 16.74
CA THR A 142 -6.56 3.37 17.46
C THR A 142 -7.17 2.25 18.30
N TRP A 143 -6.68 1.02 18.16
CA TRP A 143 -7.05 -0.09 19.04
C TRP A 143 -5.93 -1.11 19.11
N SER A 144 -5.83 -1.82 20.24
CA SER A 144 -4.87 -2.93 20.42
C SER A 144 -3.41 -2.60 20.07
N GLY A 145 -2.98 -1.36 20.31
CA GLY A 145 -1.61 -0.91 19.99
C GLY A 145 -1.37 -0.63 18.50
N VAL A 146 -2.42 -0.59 17.69
CA VAL A 146 -2.36 -0.24 16.26
C VAL A 146 -3.06 1.08 16.03
N SER A 147 -2.44 1.95 15.26
CA SER A 147 -2.98 3.21 14.78
C SER A 147 -3.31 3.09 13.29
N LEU A 148 -4.51 3.50 12.95
CA LEU A 148 -5.03 3.55 11.59
C LEU A 148 -5.28 4.98 11.15
N MET A 149 -5.07 5.20 9.87
CA MET A 149 -5.44 6.43 9.17
C MET A 149 -5.90 6.11 7.76
N SER A 150 -6.96 6.74 7.26
CA SER A 150 -7.51 6.42 5.94
C SER A 150 -8.22 7.60 5.31
N SER A 151 -8.24 7.65 3.98
CA SER A 151 -9.16 8.50 3.20
C SER A 151 -10.62 8.09 3.36
N SER A 152 -10.90 6.90 3.91
CA SER A 152 -12.21 6.28 3.91
C SER A 152 -12.57 5.65 5.25
N LYS A 153 -13.69 6.11 5.80
CA LYS A 153 -14.27 5.51 7.02
C LYS A 153 -14.53 4.02 6.84
N LEU A 154 -14.98 3.60 5.66
CA LEU A 154 -15.31 2.20 5.39
C LEU A 154 -14.09 1.29 5.47
N MET A 155 -12.90 1.77 5.05
CA MET A 155 -11.67 0.99 5.19
C MET A 155 -11.30 0.77 6.65
N ILE A 156 -11.46 1.80 7.50
CA ILE A 156 -11.24 1.66 8.95
C ILE A 156 -12.23 0.66 9.56
N GLU A 157 -13.51 0.77 9.23
CA GLU A 157 -14.52 -0.17 9.71
C GLU A 157 -14.22 -1.62 9.27
N ASN A 158 -13.75 -1.81 8.04
CA ASN A 158 -13.36 -3.11 7.52
C ASN A 158 -12.14 -3.68 8.25
N ALA A 159 -11.12 -2.84 8.53
CA ALA A 159 -9.96 -3.23 9.31
C ALA A 159 -10.33 -3.62 10.76
N ILE A 160 -11.23 -2.86 11.40
CA ILE A 160 -11.74 -3.18 12.75
C ILE A 160 -12.51 -4.51 12.75
N ARG A 161 -13.32 -4.77 11.71
CA ARG A 161 -14.13 -5.99 11.60
C ARG A 161 -13.29 -7.25 11.41
N GLN A 162 -12.12 -7.13 10.80
CA GLN A 162 -11.25 -8.27 10.43
C GLN A 162 -10.34 -8.76 11.56
N LYS A 163 -10.61 -8.40 12.83
CA LYS A 163 -9.84 -8.84 14.00
C LYS A 163 -9.53 -10.35 13.92
N LYS A 164 -8.25 -10.68 13.63
CA LYS A 164 -7.62 -12.02 13.60
C LYS A 164 -7.82 -12.86 12.34
N VAL A 165 -7.51 -12.32 11.17
CA VAL A 165 -7.22 -13.16 9.99
C VAL A 165 -5.71 -13.28 9.85
N VAL A 166 -5.17 -14.50 9.99
CA VAL A 166 -3.76 -14.79 9.62
C VAL A 166 -3.65 -14.61 8.11
N ARG A 167 -2.71 -13.78 7.67
CA ARG A 167 -2.55 -13.44 6.25
C ARG A 167 -1.24 -13.97 5.69
N ASN A 168 -1.35 -14.62 4.55
CA ASN A 168 -0.25 -14.72 3.61
C ASN A 168 -0.39 -13.54 2.65
N ILE A 169 0.38 -12.48 2.87
CA ILE A 169 0.55 -11.43 1.86
C ILE A 169 1.31 -12.06 0.70
N ASP A 170 0.71 -12.10 -0.49
CA ASP A 170 1.44 -12.48 -1.70
C ASP A 170 2.51 -11.41 -1.97
N GLN A 171 3.79 -11.82 -2.01
CA GLN A 171 4.90 -10.90 -2.31
C GLN A 171 4.76 -10.24 -3.69
N ASN A 172 3.99 -10.82 -4.61
CA ASN A 172 3.70 -10.18 -5.90
C ASN A 172 2.87 -8.90 -5.77
N LEU A 173 2.19 -8.69 -4.63
CA LEU A 173 1.40 -7.49 -4.33
C LEU A 173 2.15 -6.54 -3.37
N TRP A 174 3.38 -6.88 -2.98
CA TRP A 174 4.21 -6.13 -2.04
C TRP A 174 5.27 -5.31 -2.77
N VAL A 175 5.23 -4.00 -2.58
CA VAL A 175 6.35 -3.10 -2.91
C VAL A 175 7.12 -2.75 -1.64
N ASP A 176 8.39 -3.15 -1.57
CA ASP A 176 9.34 -2.69 -0.55
C ASP A 176 10.04 -1.41 -1.04
N ILE A 177 9.96 -0.35 -0.25
CA ILE A 177 10.59 0.92 -0.59
C ILE A 177 12.04 0.89 -0.14
N LEU A 178 12.92 0.26 -0.93
CA LEU A 178 14.37 0.37 -0.71
C LEU A 178 14.90 1.69 -1.26
N GLU A 179 15.88 2.29 -0.58
CA GLU A 179 16.55 3.55 -0.93
C GLU A 179 17.01 3.66 -2.41
N ASN A 180 17.20 2.54 -3.11
CA ASN A 180 17.70 2.46 -4.49
C ASN A 180 16.81 1.68 -5.47
N GLN A 181 15.59 1.25 -5.10
CA GLN A 181 14.73 0.41 -5.97
C GLN A 181 13.29 0.91 -6.08
N ASN A 182 13.09 2.23 -6.23
CA ASN A 182 11.80 2.79 -6.60
C ASN A 182 11.47 2.48 -8.08
N ARG A 183 11.17 1.21 -8.37
CA ARG A 183 10.55 0.79 -9.63
C ARG A 183 9.28 0.02 -9.28
N LEU A 184 8.15 0.59 -9.66
CA LEU A 184 6.88 -0.13 -9.75
C LEU A 184 7.10 -1.35 -10.67
N VAL A 185 6.87 -2.56 -10.16
CA VAL A 185 6.84 -3.81 -10.95
C VAL A 185 5.43 -4.01 -11.48
#